data_AF-B0CWW5-F1
#
_entry.id   AF-B0CWW5-F1
#
_cell.length_a   1.000
_cell.length_b   1.000
_cell.length_c   1.000
_cell.angle_alpha   90.00
_cell.angle_beta   90.00
_cell.angle_gamma   90.00
#
_symmetry.space_group_name_H-M   'P 1'
#
loop_
_entity.id
_entity.type
_entity.pdbx_description
1 polymer ?
#
loop_
_entity_poly.entity_id
_entity_poly.type
_entity_poly.pdbx_seq_one_letter_code
_entity_poly.pdbx_strand_id
1 'polypeptide(L)'
;MEPLLGEYSVAAHIYKLSQSSLAELARNSVRQSRFEMEIKRRWLGHEWYLPGAAGNDIHKTNVPNIKLAYRHQTLLGELDMIRGKVVSESNTGYHHGTGQSSVAAQSPRLFFGSVLPTPDAWLRK
;
A
#
# COMPACT_ATOMS: atom_id res chain seq x y z
N MET A 1 19.60 25.95 6.51
CA MET A 1 19.15 25.70 5.13
C MET A 1 20.00 24.56 4.60
N GLU A 2 19.42 23.36 4.70
CA GLU A 2 20.15 22.10 4.79
C GLU A 2 20.61 21.61 3.41
N PRO A 3 21.88 21.19 3.25
CA PRO A 3 22.49 20.82 1.97
C PRO A 3 21.75 19.71 1.21
N LEU A 4 20.90 18.95 1.89
CA LEU A 4 20.07 17.89 1.31
C LEU A 4 18.96 18.41 0.38
N LEU A 5 18.43 19.61 0.60
CA LEU A 5 17.31 20.13 -0.20
C LEU A 5 17.74 20.45 -1.64
N GLY A 6 19.00 20.85 -1.84
CA GLY A 6 19.55 21.17 -3.16
C GLY A 6 19.64 19.94 -4.07
N GLU A 7 20.17 18.83 -3.56
CA GLU A 7 20.32 17.59 -4.33
C GLU A 7 18.96 16.94 -4.65
N TYR A 8 18.02 16.94 -3.69
CA TYR A 8 16.66 16.43 -3.95
C TYR A 8 15.89 17.30 -4.94
N SER A 9 16.10 18.62 -4.96
CA SER A 9 15.48 19.53 -5.94
C SER A 9 15.99 19.28 -7.37
N VAL A 10 17.30 19.04 -7.51
CA VAL A 10 17.93 18.67 -8.79
C VAL A 10 17.45 17.29 -9.25
N ALA A 11 17.42 16.29 -8.37
CA ALA A 11 16.92 14.95 -8.71
C ALA A 11 15.41 14.95 -9.03
N ALA A 12 14.59 15.74 -8.33
CA ALA A 12 13.17 15.87 -8.62
C ALA A 12 12.91 16.46 -10.00
N HIS A 13 13.68 17.49 -10.40
CA HIS A 13 13.57 18.10 -11.73
C HIS A 13 14.09 17.19 -12.84
N ILE A 14 15.19 16.48 -12.62
CA ILE A 14 15.81 15.61 -13.63
C ILE A 14 15.02 14.32 -13.82
N TYR A 15 14.58 13.67 -12.73
CA TYR A 15 13.90 12.37 -12.76
C TYR A 15 12.37 12.46 -12.65
N LYS A 16 11.80 13.68 -12.62
CA LYS A 16 10.35 13.93 -12.47
C LYS A 16 9.74 13.13 -11.31
N LEU A 17 10.43 13.10 -10.17
CA LEU A 17 10.01 12.31 -9.02
C LEU A 17 8.70 12.86 -8.45
N SER A 18 7.69 11.99 -8.31
CA SER A 18 6.45 12.36 -7.63
C SER A 18 6.72 12.68 -6.15
N GLN A 19 5.85 13.49 -5.53
CA GLN A 19 5.91 13.78 -4.09
C GLN A 19 5.93 12.52 -3.23
N SER A 20 5.17 11.49 -3.62
CA SER A 20 5.16 10.19 -2.95
C SER A 20 6.50 9.45 -3.04
N SER A 21 7.28 9.66 -4.12
CA SER A 21 8.60 9.05 -4.31
C SER A 21 9.66 9.77 -3.48
N LEU A 22 9.60 11.10 -3.38
CA LEU A 22 10.48 11.87 -2.49
C LEU A 22 10.21 11.55 -1.02
N ALA A 23 8.94 11.43 -0.64
CA ALA A 23 8.52 11.00 0.69
C ALA A 23 9.05 9.58 1.02
N GLU A 24 8.97 8.65 0.06
CA GLU A 24 9.50 7.29 0.22
C GLU A 24 11.02 7.28 0.40
N LEU A 25 11.74 8.12 -0.35
CA LEU A 25 13.19 8.31 -0.19
C LEU A 25 13.52 8.86 1.20
N ALA A 26 12.88 9.94 1.62
CA ALA A 26 13.08 10.55 2.94
C ALA A 26 12.81 9.55 4.08
N ARG A 27 11.70 8.79 4.00
CA ARG A 27 11.37 7.71 4.95
C ARG A 27 12.49 6.67 5.01
N ASN A 28 13.01 6.24 3.86
CA ASN A 28 14.05 5.22 3.79
C ASN A 28 15.39 5.74 4.34
N SER A 29 15.74 7.00 4.10
CA SER A 29 16.92 7.65 4.68
C SER A 29 16.90 7.64 6.21
N VAL A 30 15.75 8.01 6.80
CA VAL A 30 15.59 7.94 8.27
C VAL A 30 15.70 6.49 8.75
N ARG A 31 15.08 5.53 8.05
CA ARG A 31 15.11 4.12 8.47
C ARG A 31 16.53 3.53 8.46
N GLN A 32 17.34 3.87 7.45
CA GLN A 32 18.73 3.39 7.28
C GLN A 32 19.77 4.15 8.10
N SER A 33 19.42 5.35 8.59
CA SER A 33 20.31 6.12 9.46
C SER A 33 20.67 5.40 10.76
N ARG A 34 21.69 5.90 11.46
CA ARG A 34 22.06 5.47 12.81
C ARG A 34 21.29 6.17 13.93
N PHE A 35 20.18 6.85 13.62
CA PHE A 35 19.36 7.47 14.66
C PHE A 35 18.81 6.44 15.64
N GLU A 36 18.67 6.86 16.89
CA GLU A 36 18.09 6.06 17.96
C GLU A 36 16.64 5.68 17.66
N MET A 37 16.19 4.58 18.27
CA MET A 37 14.85 4.03 18.08
C MET A 37 13.75 5.07 18.35
N GLU A 38 13.94 5.91 19.37
CA GLU A 38 12.97 6.94 19.75
C GLU A 38 12.82 8.03 18.68
N ILE A 39 13.93 8.47 18.09
CA ILE A 39 13.92 9.44 16.99
C ILE A 39 13.20 8.85 15.77
N LYS A 40 13.55 7.61 15.40
CA LYS A 40 12.87 6.90 14.30
C LYS A 40 11.38 6.73 14.57
N ARG A 41 10.98 6.40 15.80
CA ARG A 41 9.57 6.25 16.21
C ARG A 41 8.80 7.57 16.10
N ARG A 42 9.44 8.67 16.50
CA ARG A 42 8.88 10.01 16.42
C ARG A 42 8.66 10.44 14.96
N TRP A 43 9.60 10.18 14.06
CA TRP A 43 9.51 10.60 12.66
C TRP A 43 8.75 9.64 11.75
N LEU A 44 8.79 8.33 12.00
CA LEU A 44 8.24 7.31 11.10
C LEU A 44 6.97 6.62 11.62
N GLY A 45 6.70 6.71 12.92
CA GLY A 45 5.58 6.03 13.57
C GLY A 45 6.01 4.91 14.53
N HIS A 46 5.08 4.43 15.36
CA HIS A 46 5.38 3.43 16.40
C HIS A 46 5.89 2.11 15.81
N GLU A 47 5.32 1.69 14.69
CA GLU A 47 5.56 0.38 14.10
C GLU A 47 6.58 0.41 12.96
N TRP A 48 7.43 1.44 12.89
CA TRP A 48 8.33 1.68 11.74
C TRP A 48 9.23 0.50 11.32
N TYR A 49 9.48 -0.43 12.25
CA TYR A 49 10.29 -1.63 12.06
C TYR A 49 9.55 -2.76 11.33
N LEU A 50 8.23 -2.70 11.22
CA LEU A 50 7.44 -3.69 10.49
C LEU A 50 7.62 -3.52 8.96
N PRO A 51 7.58 -4.61 8.19
CA PRO A 51 7.76 -4.55 6.75
C PRO A 51 6.52 -4.00 6.02
N GLY A 52 6.74 -3.51 4.80
CA GLY A 52 5.68 -3.05 3.91
C GLY A 52 4.83 -1.93 4.51
N ALA A 53 3.51 -2.01 4.29
CA ALA A 53 2.53 -1.05 4.77
C ALA A 53 2.31 -1.11 6.30
N ALA A 54 2.58 -2.26 6.94
CA ALA A 54 2.37 -2.43 8.38
C ALA A 54 3.27 -1.50 9.21
N GLY A 55 4.47 -1.19 8.72
CA GLY A 55 5.37 -0.24 9.40
C GLY A 55 5.28 1.19 8.90
N ASN A 56 4.15 1.60 8.33
CA ASN A 56 3.99 2.93 7.78
C ASN A 56 2.85 3.70 8.43
N ASP A 57 3.21 4.81 9.07
CA ASP A 57 2.28 5.83 9.47
C ASP A 57 2.19 6.90 8.37
N ILE A 58 1.13 6.85 7.55
CA ILE A 58 0.94 7.75 6.42
C ILE A 58 0.89 9.23 6.82
N HIS A 59 0.41 9.53 8.04
CA HIS A 59 0.31 10.90 8.54
C HIS A 59 1.69 11.49 8.87
N LYS A 60 2.71 10.65 9.07
CA LYS A 60 4.08 11.08 9.31
C LYS A 60 4.95 11.02 8.07
N THR A 61 4.79 9.98 7.25
CA THR A 61 5.70 9.71 6.14
C THR A 61 5.24 10.28 4.82
N ASN A 62 3.95 10.57 4.64
CA ASN A 62 3.34 10.97 3.37
C ASN A 62 3.52 9.94 2.23
N VAL A 63 3.81 8.67 2.58
CA VAL A 63 3.92 7.57 1.61
C VAL A 63 2.64 6.76 1.61
N PRO A 64 1.97 6.59 0.45
CA PRO A 64 0.78 5.74 0.37
C PRO A 64 1.07 4.28 0.74
N ASN A 65 0.22 3.68 1.59
CA ASN A 65 0.35 2.28 2.02
C ASN A 65 0.39 1.30 0.85
N ILE A 66 -0.43 1.52 -0.19
CA ILE A 66 -0.44 0.68 -1.40
C ILE A 66 0.94 0.58 -2.05
N LYS A 67 1.72 1.67 -2.05
CA LYS A 67 3.06 1.67 -2.62
C LYS A 67 4.00 0.77 -1.83
N LEU A 68 3.98 0.89 -0.49
CA LEU A 68 4.84 0.08 0.37
C LEU A 68 4.42 -1.40 0.40
N ALA A 69 3.12 -1.67 0.28
CA ALA A 69 2.60 -3.02 0.11
C ALA A 69 3.12 -3.65 -1.19
N TYR A 70 3.01 -2.94 -2.32
CA TYR A 70 3.55 -3.39 -3.61
C TYR A 70 5.05 -3.67 -3.54
N ARG A 71 5.85 -2.72 -3.00
CA ARG A 71 7.30 -2.91 -2.81
C ARG A 71 7.62 -4.19 -2.03
N HIS A 72 6.89 -4.42 -0.94
CA HIS A 72 7.11 -5.60 -0.10
C HIS A 72 6.70 -6.90 -0.80
N GLN A 73 5.56 -6.91 -1.51
CA GLN A 73 5.11 -8.07 -2.29
C GLN A 73 6.08 -8.41 -3.41
N THR A 74 6.57 -7.42 -4.16
CA THR A 74 7.58 -7.62 -5.21
C THR A 74 8.86 -8.22 -4.63
N LEU A 75 9.37 -7.68 -3.52
CA LEU A 75 10.55 -8.23 -2.85
C LEU A 75 10.35 -9.69 -2.42
N LEU A 76 9.19 -10.03 -1.86
CA LEU A 76 8.89 -11.41 -1.48
C LEU A 76 8.83 -12.33 -2.71
N GLY A 77 8.24 -11.88 -3.82
CA GLY A 77 8.22 -12.62 -5.08
C GLY A 77 9.62 -12.85 -5.65
N GLU A 78 10.48 -11.83 -5.64
CA GLU A 78 11.88 -11.93 -6.06
C GLU A 78 12.66 -12.91 -5.17
N LEU A 79 12.47 -12.84 -3.84
CA LEU A 79 13.10 -13.77 -2.90
C LEU A 79 12.62 -15.21 -3.10
N ASP A 80 11.33 -15.42 -3.36
CA ASP A 80 10.78 -16.74 -3.63
C ASP A 80 11.32 -17.33 -4.94
N MET A 81 11.51 -16.51 -5.97
CA MET A 81 12.17 -16.89 -7.22
C MET A 81 13.63 -17.32 -6.98
N ILE A 82 14.40 -16.54 -6.20
CA ILE A 82 15.78 -16.87 -5.84
C ILE A 82 15.84 -18.16 -5.01
N ARG A 83 14.88 -18.37 -4.12
CA ARG A 83 14.79 -19.57 -3.26
C ARG A 83 14.29 -20.81 -4.01
N GLY A 84 14.02 -20.72 -5.31
CA GLY A 84 13.57 -21.84 -6.12
C GLY A 84 12.15 -22.29 -5.80
N LYS A 85 11.32 -21.44 -5.17
CA LYS A 85 9.88 -21.72 -5.08
C LYS A 85 9.29 -21.57 -6.48
N VAL A 86 9.08 -22.69 -7.14
CA VAL A 86 8.25 -22.74 -8.34
C VAL A 86 6.87 -22.25 -7.91
N VAL A 87 6.38 -21.17 -8.51
CA VAL A 87 4.98 -20.76 -8.37
C VAL A 87 4.18 -21.92 -8.94
N SER A 88 3.64 -22.77 -8.08
CA SER A 88 2.70 -23.79 -8.49
C SER A 88 1.43 -23.04 -8.87
N GLU A 89 1.16 -22.96 -10.16
CA GLU A 89 -0.18 -22.62 -10.66
C GLU A 89 -1.14 -23.63 -10.03
N SER A 90 -1.82 -23.23 -8.96
CA SER A 90 -2.99 -23.95 -8.48
C SER A 90 -4.08 -23.77 -9.54
N ASN A 91 -4.04 -24.68 -10.52
CA ASN A 91 -5.06 -24.88 -11.51
C ASN A 91 -6.34 -25.35 -10.80
N THR A 92 -7.10 -24.43 -10.21
CA THR A 92 -8.52 -24.66 -9.97
C THR A 92 -9.21 -24.54 -11.32
N GLY A 93 -9.15 -25.63 -12.07
CA GLY A 93 -9.94 -25.84 -13.27
C GLY A 93 -11.41 -25.66 -12.94
N TYR A 94 -12.03 -24.63 -13.51
CA TYR A 94 -13.46 -24.61 -13.68
C TYR A 94 -13.81 -25.63 -14.76
N HIS A 95 -14.35 -26.76 -14.30
CA HIS A 95 -14.84 -27.83 -15.14
C HIS A 95 -15.96 -27.33 -16.07
N HIS A 96 -15.78 -27.66 -17.35
CA HIS A 96 -16.76 -27.56 -18.43
C HIS A 96 -17.98 -28.45 -18.11
N GLY A 97 -19.10 -27.83 -17.76
CA GLY A 97 -20.40 -28.48 -17.57
C GLY A 97 -21.42 -27.89 -18.54
N THR A 98 -21.76 -28.66 -19.55
CA THR A 98 -22.86 -28.44 -20.49
C THR A 98 -24.20 -28.46 -19.74
N GLY A 99 -25.02 -27.41 -19.91
CA GLY A 99 -26.37 -27.37 -19.34
C GLY A 99 -27.06 -26.04 -19.63
N GLN A 100 -27.99 -26.07 -20.59
CA GLN A 100 -28.80 -24.94 -21.02
C GLN A 100 -29.79 -24.51 -19.92
N SER A 101 -30.01 -23.20 -19.76
CA SER A 101 -31.31 -22.59 -19.43
C SER A 101 -31.21 -21.06 -19.61
N SER A 102 -32.15 -20.51 -20.37
CA SER A 102 -32.29 -19.09 -20.67
C SER A 102 -32.63 -18.25 -19.43
N VAL A 103 -32.22 -16.98 -19.38
CA VAL A 103 -33.11 -15.81 -19.55
C VAL A 103 -32.36 -14.47 -19.35
N ALA A 104 -32.73 -13.51 -20.21
CA ALA A 104 -32.70 -12.05 -20.04
C ALA A 104 -31.36 -11.31 -19.83
N ALA A 105 -30.94 -10.62 -20.89
CA ALA A 105 -30.04 -9.49 -20.87
C ALA A 105 -30.65 -8.27 -20.14
N GLN A 106 -29.85 -7.56 -19.33
CA GLN A 106 -29.93 -6.10 -19.15
C GLN A 106 -28.70 -5.52 -18.42
N SER A 107 -28.26 -4.37 -18.93
CA SER A 107 -27.01 -3.63 -18.71
C SER A 107 -27.02 -2.71 -17.46
N PRO A 108 -25.89 -2.05 -17.10
CA PRO A 108 -25.50 -1.74 -15.73
C PRO A 108 -26.04 -0.39 -15.22
N ARG A 109 -26.24 -0.28 -13.90
CA ARG A 109 -26.45 1.02 -13.24
C ARG A 109 -25.33 1.30 -12.23
N LEU A 110 -24.45 2.23 -12.61
CA LEU A 110 -23.73 3.09 -11.66
C LEU A 110 -24.76 4.00 -10.99
N PHE A 111 -24.80 4.05 -9.66
CA PHE A 111 -25.40 5.19 -8.96
C PHE A 111 -24.64 5.53 -7.68
N PHE A 112 -24.28 6.80 -7.64
CA PHE A 112 -23.71 7.58 -6.56
C PHE A 112 -24.67 7.67 -5.36
N GLY A 113 -24.13 7.63 -4.14
CA GLY A 113 -24.58 8.49 -3.05
C GLY A 113 -25.72 8.01 -2.13
N SER A 114 -25.39 8.02 -0.84
CA SER A 114 -26.10 8.75 0.23
C SER A 114 -26.76 7.93 1.36
N VAL A 115 -26.33 8.33 2.58
CA VAL A 115 -27.00 8.26 3.90
C VAL A 115 -26.97 6.95 4.70
N LEU A 116 -26.13 6.99 5.74
CA LEU A 116 -26.15 6.13 6.93
C LEU A 116 -27.48 6.23 7.70
N PRO A 117 -27.95 5.13 8.31
CA PRO A 117 -28.75 5.18 9.52
C PRO A 117 -28.00 4.56 10.71
N THR A 118 -27.77 5.34 11.76
CA THR A 118 -27.39 4.81 13.08
C THR A 118 -28.63 4.31 13.81
N PRO A 119 -28.62 3.08 14.37
CA PRO A 119 -29.78 2.52 15.06
C PRO A 119 -29.53 2.48 16.58
N ASP A 120 -29.88 3.52 17.34
CA ASP A 120 -29.95 3.39 18.82
C ASP A 120 -30.93 4.40 19.45
N ALA A 121 -32.12 4.50 18.85
CA ALA A 121 -33.23 5.25 19.38
C ALA A 121 -34.32 4.35 19.98
N TRP A 122 -33.99 3.21 20.61
CA TRP A 122 -34.99 2.39 21.33
C TRP A 122 -34.35 1.49 22.39
N LEU A 123 -34.08 1.98 23.61
CA LEU A 123 -34.29 1.20 24.84
C LEU A 123 -34.12 2.06 26.12
N ARG A 124 -35.19 1.99 26.92
CA ARG A 124 -35.50 2.73 28.16
C ARG A 124 -34.88 2.06 29.39
N LYS A 125 -34.53 2.84 30.42
CA LYS A 125 -35.28 2.92 31.70
C LYS A 125 -34.68 4.01 32.58
#